data_AF-A0A535P8L2-F1
#
_entry.id   AF-A0A535P8L2-F1
#
_cell.length_a   1.000
_cell.length_b   1.000
_cell.length_c   1.000
_cell.angle_alpha   90.00
_cell.angle_beta   90.00
_cell.angle_gamma   90.00
#
_symmetry.space_group_name_H-M   'P 1'
#
loop_
_entity.id
_entity.type
_entity.pdbx_description
1 polymer ?
#
loop_
_entity_poly.entity_id
_entity_poly.type
_entity_poly.pdbx_seq_one_letter_code
_entity_poly.pdbx_strand_id
1 'polypeptide(L)'
;MFERLRGPWRVGVAEASMRPAIEPGDWLLIDPTVRRWPRPGSIVVIREPESDILAIKRVHTRPGGVVPDIQVTEPSTSEEVTVTVRLGPDEAWLVGDDPAVSIDSRRYGPVSVDRLVARAWFRYGPLGRIGRLR
;
A
#
# COMPACT_ATOMS: atom_id res chain seq x y z
N MET A 1 16.57 7.82 -17.86
CA MET A 1 17.61 8.06 -16.83
C MET A 1 17.00 9.00 -15.82
N PHE A 2 16.52 8.49 -14.67
CA PHE A 2 15.85 9.33 -13.67
C PHE A 2 16.82 9.64 -12.54
N GLU A 3 17.14 10.92 -12.39
CA GLU A 3 18.07 11.42 -11.39
C GLU A 3 17.36 11.52 -10.03
N ARG A 4 17.98 10.90 -9.02
CA ARG A 4 17.42 10.74 -7.67
C ARG A 4 17.56 12.06 -6.90
N LEU A 5 16.59 12.97 -7.04
CA LEU A 5 16.57 14.20 -6.24
C LEU A 5 16.37 13.87 -4.75
N ARG A 6 17.34 14.27 -3.92
CA ARG A 6 17.35 14.04 -2.47
C ARG A 6 16.35 15.00 -1.78
N GLY A 7 15.27 14.46 -1.22
CA GLY A 7 14.31 15.19 -0.39
C GLY A 7 12.96 14.45 -0.28
N PRO A 8 12.07 14.84 0.65
CA PRO A 8 10.70 14.33 0.68
C PRO A 8 9.91 14.90 -0.51
N TRP A 9 9.31 14.01 -1.29
CA TRP A 9 8.51 14.39 -2.45
C TRP A 9 7.08 14.72 -1.99
N ARG A 10 6.37 15.51 -2.79
CA ARG A 10 4.97 15.90 -2.53
C ARG A 10 4.07 15.16 -3.50
N VAL A 11 2.99 14.57 -3.01
CA VAL A 11 2.02 13.84 -3.84
C VAL A 11 0.61 14.29 -3.48
N GLY A 12 -0.21 14.53 -4.50
CA GLY A 12 -1.65 14.73 -4.38
C GLY A 12 -2.39 13.41 -4.61
N VAL A 13 -3.40 13.16 -3.81
CA VAL A 13 -4.17 11.91 -3.85
C VAL A 13 -5.35 12.07 -4.80
N ALA A 14 -5.51 11.16 -5.76
CA ALA A 14 -6.60 11.20 -6.74
C ALA A 14 -7.74 10.23 -6.43
N GLU A 15 -7.45 9.13 -5.72
CA GLU A 15 -8.39 8.03 -5.50
C GLU A 15 -8.84 7.90 -4.05
N ALA A 16 -10.00 7.26 -3.86
CA ALA A 16 -10.66 7.13 -2.56
C ALA A 16 -10.33 5.82 -1.81
N SER A 17 -9.44 4.97 -2.32
CA SER A 17 -9.14 3.63 -1.76
C SER A 17 -8.55 3.65 -0.34
N MET A 18 -8.10 4.81 0.12
CA MET A 18 -7.53 5.02 1.46
C MET A 18 -8.47 5.81 2.39
N ARG A 19 -9.75 5.97 2.03
CA ARG A 19 -10.75 6.61 2.90
C ARG A 19 -11.02 5.77 4.16
N PRO A 20 -11.27 6.41 5.32
CA PRO A 20 -11.28 7.86 5.56
C PRO A 20 -9.88 8.45 5.88
N ALA A 21 -8.85 7.62 6.03
CA ALA A 21 -7.54 8.07 6.47
C ALA A 21 -6.92 9.10 5.51
N ILE A 22 -7.09 8.88 4.21
CA ILE A 22 -6.64 9.75 3.13
C ILE A 22 -7.79 9.94 2.14
N GLU A 23 -8.04 11.19 1.77
CA GLU A 23 -9.06 11.54 0.78
C GLU A 23 -8.45 12.14 -0.49
N PRO A 24 -9.15 12.04 -1.63
CA PRO A 24 -8.80 12.82 -2.81
C PRO A 24 -8.62 14.30 -2.47
N GLY A 25 -7.51 14.88 -2.90
CA GLY A 25 -7.14 16.27 -2.56
C GLY A 25 -6.24 16.42 -1.32
N ASP A 26 -6.01 15.36 -0.54
CA ASP A 26 -5.00 15.37 0.53
C ASP A 26 -3.59 15.52 -0.08
N TRP A 27 -2.75 16.30 0.59
CA TRP A 27 -1.35 16.52 0.21
C TRP A 27 -0.41 15.86 1.22
N LEU A 28 0.42 14.96 0.72
CA LEU A 28 1.24 14.08 1.55
C LEU A 28 2.73 14.36 1.39
N LEU A 29 3.45 14.34 2.52
CA LEU A 29 4.91 14.23 2.53
C LEU A 29 5.28 12.75 2.48
N ILE A 30 6.14 12.42 1.52
CA ILE A 30 6.64 11.06 1.33
C ILE A 30 8.16 10.99 1.54
N ASP A 31 8.64 9.87 2.08
CA ASP A 31 10.04 9.55 2.28
C ASP A 31 10.47 8.46 1.28
N PRO A 32 11.22 8.80 0.21
CA PRO A 32 11.72 7.84 -0.79
C PRO A 32 13.02 7.13 -0.37
N THR A 33 13.52 7.38 0.84
CA THR A 33 14.76 6.77 1.33
C THR A 33 14.55 5.40 1.95
N VAL A 34 13.29 4.98 2.13
CA VAL A 34 12.94 3.64 2.60
C VAL A 34 13.49 2.56 1.66
N ARG A 35 14.09 1.52 2.25
CA ARG A 35 14.67 0.36 1.55
C ARG A 35 14.13 -0.98 2.04
N ARG A 36 13.25 -0.92 3.04
CA ARG A 36 12.63 -2.07 3.70
C ARG A 36 11.19 -1.71 3.99
N TRP A 37 10.35 -2.73 4.09
CA TRP A 37 8.95 -2.54 4.47
C TRP A 37 8.84 -1.85 5.83
N PRO A 38 8.10 -0.72 5.92
CA PRO A 38 7.78 -0.09 7.19
C PRO A 38 6.92 -1.00 8.08
N ARG A 39 6.70 -0.59 9.32
CA ARG A 39 5.86 -1.33 10.27
C ARG A 39 4.41 -1.45 9.75
N PRO A 40 3.69 -2.54 10.10
CA PRO A 40 2.24 -2.61 9.94
C PRO A 40 1.54 -1.32 10.40
N GLY A 41 0.50 -0.93 9.68
CA GLY A 41 -0.19 0.35 9.80
C GLY A 41 0.45 1.48 8.98
N SER A 42 1.71 1.38 8.57
CA SER A 42 2.34 2.45 7.78
C SER A 42 1.71 2.59 6.40
N ILE A 43 1.60 3.82 5.92
CA ILE A 43 1.13 4.12 4.56
C ILE A 43 2.34 4.20 3.62
N VAL A 44 2.26 3.52 2.49
CA VAL A 44 3.32 3.39 1.49
C VAL A 44 2.81 3.75 0.11
N VAL A 45 3.72 4.27 -0.70
CA VAL A 45 3.54 4.43 -2.15
C VAL A 45 4.27 3.27 -2.81
N ILE A 46 3.55 2.53 -3.63
CA ILE A 46 4.08 1.39 -4.38
C ILE A 46 3.80 1.54 -5.86
N ARG A 47 4.54 0.81 -6.66
CA ARG A 47 4.22 0.54 -8.06
C ARG A 47 3.42 -0.76 -8.12
N GLU A 48 2.16 -0.70 -8.53
CA GLU A 48 1.30 -1.89 -8.55
C GLU A 48 1.87 -2.98 -9.47
N PRO A 49 1.82 -4.27 -9.06
CA PRO A 49 2.42 -5.35 -9.84
C PRO A 49 1.83 -5.53 -11.24
N GLU A 50 0.51 -5.39 -11.36
CA GLU A 50 -0.24 -5.64 -12.60
C GLU A 50 -0.28 -4.43 -13.53
N SER A 51 -0.54 -3.24 -12.98
CA SER A 51 -0.79 -2.02 -13.75
C SER A 51 0.45 -1.12 -13.90
N ASP A 52 1.47 -1.32 -13.07
CA ASP A 52 2.63 -0.44 -12.93
C ASP A 52 2.32 1.02 -12.54
N ILE A 53 1.06 1.30 -12.15
CA ILE A 53 0.61 2.61 -11.67
C ILE A 53 1.08 2.81 -10.23
N LEU A 54 1.33 4.07 -9.86
CA LEU A 54 1.62 4.42 -8.47
C LEU A 54 0.35 4.37 -7.63
N ALA A 55 0.35 3.55 -6.60
CA ALA A 55 -0.77 3.41 -5.67
C ALA A 55 -0.32 3.67 -4.23
N ILE A 56 -1.25 4.18 -3.42
CA ILE A 56 -1.09 4.34 -1.98
C ILE A 56 -1.82 3.21 -1.29
N LYS A 57 -1.13 2.48 -0.42
CA LYS A 57 -1.69 1.37 0.37
C LYS A 57 -1.19 1.42 1.80
N ARG A 58 -1.86 0.68 2.69
CA ARG A 58 -1.44 0.44 4.06
C ARG A 58 -0.73 -0.90 4.16
N VAL A 59 0.39 -0.92 4.88
CA VAL A 59 1.07 -2.18 5.24
C VAL A 59 0.22 -2.90 6.28
N HIS A 60 -0.31 -4.07 5.94
CA HIS A 60 -1.02 -4.93 6.88
C HIS A 60 -0.06 -5.91 7.55
N THR A 61 0.74 -6.62 6.75
CA THR A 61 1.66 -7.65 7.23
C THR A 61 3.04 -7.46 6.60
N ARG A 62 4.08 -7.57 7.43
CA ARG A 62 5.50 -7.41 7.04
C ARG A 62 6.10 -8.74 6.56
N PRO A 63 7.30 -8.72 5.95
CA PRO A 63 7.98 -9.94 5.51
C PRO A 63 8.13 -11.01 6.58
N GLY A 64 8.04 -12.27 6.14
CA GLY A 64 8.03 -13.46 6.99
C GLY A 64 6.73 -13.66 7.81
N GLY A 65 5.77 -12.75 7.69
CA GLY A 65 4.47 -12.88 8.32
C GLY A 65 3.56 -13.90 7.64
N VAL A 66 2.45 -14.21 8.30
CA VAL A 66 1.39 -15.07 7.79
C VAL A 66 0.09 -14.28 7.77
N VAL A 67 -0.64 -14.37 6.68
CA VAL A 67 -1.96 -13.77 6.50
C VAL A 67 -2.97 -14.91 6.40
N PRO A 68 -3.73 -15.17 7.46
CA PRO A 68 -4.77 -16.18 7.44
C PRO A 68 -6.01 -15.66 6.70
N ASP A 69 -6.91 -16.59 6.41
CA ASP A 69 -8.29 -16.30 6.05
C ASP A 69 -8.52 -15.46 4.77
N ILE A 70 -7.66 -15.63 3.76
CA ILE A 70 -7.85 -14.97 2.46
C ILE A 70 -8.84 -15.78 1.63
N GLN A 71 -9.95 -15.16 1.26
CA GLN A 71 -10.93 -15.76 0.35
C GLN A 71 -10.41 -15.67 -1.08
N VAL A 72 -10.27 -16.81 -1.74
CA VAL A 72 -9.88 -16.91 -3.15
C VAL A 72 -10.89 -17.81 -3.85
N THR A 73 -11.34 -17.38 -5.02
CA THR A 73 -12.15 -18.23 -5.89
C THR A 73 -11.26 -19.24 -6.59
N GLU A 74 -11.50 -20.52 -6.34
CA GLU A 74 -10.77 -21.62 -6.98
C GLU A 74 -11.15 -21.66 -8.48
N PRO A 75 -10.17 -21.59 -9.40
CA PRO A 75 -10.45 -21.38 -10.83
C PRO A 75 -11.11 -22.58 -11.51
N SER A 76 -11.05 -23.77 -10.92
CA SER A 76 -11.57 -25.01 -11.50
C SER A 76 -12.96 -25.39 -10.98
N THR A 77 -13.29 -25.10 -9.71
CA THR A 77 -14.57 -25.41 -9.09
C THR A 77 -15.45 -24.17 -8.87
N SER A 78 -14.91 -22.96 -9.06
CA SER A 78 -15.57 -21.69 -8.73
C SER A 78 -16.01 -21.59 -7.27
N GLU A 79 -15.45 -22.42 -6.38
CA GLU A 79 -15.72 -22.39 -4.95
C GLU A 79 -14.86 -21.31 -4.28
N GLU A 80 -15.44 -20.62 -3.30
CA GLU A 80 -14.67 -19.74 -2.42
C GLU A 80 -13.92 -20.58 -1.39
N VAL A 81 -12.60 -20.60 -1.51
CA VAL A 81 -11.72 -21.31 -0.59
C VAL A 81 -10.94 -20.31 0.24
N THR A 82 -10.87 -20.60 1.54
CA THR A 82 -10.07 -19.83 2.48
C THR A 82 -8.63 -20.34 2.47
N VAL A 83 -7.68 -19.49 2.10
CA VAL A 83 -6.25 -19.82 2.05
C VAL A 83 -5.46 -19.02 3.06
N THR A 84 -4.36 -19.62 3.54
CA THR A 84 -3.37 -18.93 4.37
C THR A 84 -2.15 -18.62 3.52
N VAL A 85 -1.79 -17.35 3.44
CA VAL A 85 -0.63 -16.87 2.67
C VAL A 85 0.56 -16.65 3.62
N ARG A 86 1.70 -17.26 3.29
CA ARG A 86 2.98 -17.00 3.96
C ARG A 86 3.80 -16.06 3.10
N LEU A 87 4.23 -14.93 3.68
CA LEU A 87 5.01 -13.92 2.97
C LEU A 87 6.48 -14.31 2.89
N GLY A 88 7.11 -14.04 1.75
CA GLY A 88 8.55 -14.15 1.57
C GLY A 88 9.36 -13.16 2.44
N PRO A 89 10.69 -13.25 2.40
CA PRO A 89 11.60 -12.44 3.22
C PRO A 89 11.61 -10.95 2.86
N ASP A 90 11.14 -10.60 1.66
CA ASP A 90 11.08 -9.23 1.14
C ASP A 90 9.65 -8.82 0.70
N GLU A 91 8.64 -9.60 1.06
CA GLU A 91 7.25 -9.35 0.65
C GLU A 91 6.41 -8.75 1.78
N ALA A 92 5.51 -7.85 1.43
CA ALA A 92 4.50 -7.34 2.35
C ALA A 92 3.09 -7.59 1.81
N TRP A 93 2.16 -7.76 2.74
CA TRP A 93 0.73 -7.72 2.44
C TRP A 93 0.22 -6.29 2.64
N LEU A 94 -0.30 -5.70 1.58
CA LEU A 94 -0.80 -4.34 1.52
C LEU A 94 -2.31 -4.32 1.28
N VAL A 95 -3.02 -3.45 1.99
CA VAL A 95 -4.47 -3.28 1.89
C VAL A 95 -4.82 -1.80 1.73
N GLY A 96 -5.89 -1.51 1.01
CA GLY A 96 -6.53 -0.20 1.09
C GLY A 96 -7.45 -0.13 2.32
N ASP A 97 -7.69 1.09 2.81
CA ASP A 97 -8.58 1.32 3.96
C ASP A 97 -10.07 1.20 3.57
N ASP A 98 -10.39 1.44 2.29
CA ASP A 98 -11.72 1.22 1.73
C ASP A 98 -11.75 -0.09 0.91
N PRO A 99 -12.30 -1.19 1.47
CA PRO A 99 -12.34 -2.47 0.80
C PRO A 99 -13.30 -2.51 -0.40
N ALA A 100 -14.24 -1.56 -0.51
CA ALA A 100 -15.18 -1.53 -1.63
C ALA A 100 -14.55 -1.01 -2.93
N VAL A 101 -13.44 -0.26 -2.83
CA VAL A 101 -12.79 0.40 -3.98
C VAL A 101 -11.35 -0.06 -4.17
N SER A 102 -10.71 -0.62 -3.15
CA SER A 102 -9.29 -0.96 -3.21
C SER A 102 -9.01 -2.22 -4.03
N ILE A 103 -8.24 -2.05 -5.11
CA ILE A 103 -7.44 -3.13 -5.71
C ILE A 103 -6.16 -3.26 -4.87
N ASP A 104 -5.98 -4.36 -4.16
CA ASP A 104 -4.81 -4.55 -3.29
C ASP A 104 -4.33 -6.01 -3.24
N SER A 105 -3.56 -6.39 -2.22
CA SER A 105 -2.90 -7.70 -2.15
C SER A 105 -3.89 -8.87 -2.12
N ARG A 106 -5.17 -8.62 -1.78
CA ARG A 106 -6.23 -9.61 -1.92
C ARG A 106 -6.45 -10.06 -3.37
N ARG A 107 -6.13 -9.19 -4.34
CA ARG A 107 -6.32 -9.45 -5.77
C ARG A 107 -5.04 -9.92 -6.45
N TYR A 108 -3.93 -9.22 -6.24
CA TYR A 108 -2.66 -9.50 -6.92
C TYR A 108 -1.63 -10.24 -6.04
N GLY A 109 -1.94 -10.51 -4.77
CA GLY A 109 -1.06 -11.23 -3.84
C GLY A 109 0.00 -10.35 -3.14
N PRO A 110 1.02 -10.99 -2.53
CA PRO A 110 2.11 -10.30 -1.83
C PRO A 110 2.89 -9.34 -2.74
N VAL A 111 3.40 -8.25 -2.18
CA VAL A 111 4.17 -7.24 -2.92
C VAL A 111 5.65 -7.28 -2.52
N SER A 112 6.55 -7.43 -3.49
CA SER A 112 8.00 -7.34 -3.30
C SER A 112 8.45 -5.92 -2.93
N VAL A 113 9.46 -5.81 -2.05
CA VAL A 113 10.10 -4.55 -1.64
C VAL A 113 10.62 -3.72 -2.82
N ASP A 114 10.95 -4.35 -3.96
CA ASP A 114 11.41 -3.64 -5.16
C ASP A 114 10.33 -2.72 -5.76
N ARG A 115 9.06 -2.98 -5.44
CA ARG A 115 7.92 -2.14 -5.82
C ARG A 115 7.69 -0.97 -4.85
N LEU A 116 8.38 -0.93 -3.70
CA LEU A 116 8.26 0.15 -2.72
C LEU A 116 8.95 1.41 -3.23
N VAL A 117 8.16 2.46 -3.43
CA VAL A 117 8.65 3.76 -3.91
C VAL A 117 8.97 4.68 -2.74
N ALA A 118 8.04 4.80 -1.79
CA ALA A 118 8.19 5.70 -0.66
C ALA A 118 7.27 5.34 0.50
N ARG A 119 7.53 5.92 1.67
CA ARG A 119 6.61 5.92 2.81
C ARG A 119 5.91 7.27 2.94
N ALA A 120 4.58 7.28 3.01
CA ALA A 120 3.84 8.47 3.40
C ALA A 120 3.77 8.57 4.92
N TRP A 121 4.12 9.72 5.49
CA TRP A 121 4.23 9.87 6.95
C TRP A 121 3.49 11.10 7.52
N PHE A 122 3.14 12.07 6.68
CA PHE A 122 2.47 13.28 7.12
C PHE A 122 1.56 13.85 6.04
N ARG A 123 0.37 14.30 6.44
CA ARG A 123 -0.55 15.08 5.62
C ARG A 123 -0.40 16.56 5.99
N TYR A 124 0.03 17.38 5.05
CA TYR A 124 0.28 18.81 5.25
C TYR A 124 -0.76 19.73 4.62
N GLY A 125 -1.76 19.16 3.93
CA GLY A 125 -2.90 19.90 3.41
C GLY A 125 -4.06 18.96 3.09
N PRO A 126 -5.32 19.47 3.07
CA PRO A 126 -5.72 20.86 3.37
C PRO A 126 -5.65 21.21 4.87
N LEU A 127 -5.63 22.50 5.23
CA LEU A 127 -5.35 23.03 6.59
C LEU A 127 -6.19 22.36 7.71
N GLY A 128 -7.46 22.04 7.45
CA GLY A 128 -8.36 21.40 8.42
C GLY A 128 -8.11 19.89 8.66
N ARG A 129 -7.22 19.27 7.88
CA ARG A 129 -6.92 17.84 7.95
C ARG A 129 -5.45 17.56 8.29
N ILE A 130 -4.62 18.58 8.50
CA ILE A 130 -3.19 18.42 8.75
C ILE A 130 -2.94 17.47 9.92
N GLY A 131 -2.02 16.52 9.74
CA GLY A 131 -1.71 15.55 10.78
C GLY A 131 -0.77 14.44 10.34
N ARG A 132 -0.28 13.67 11.32
CA ARG A 132 0.51 12.46 11.05
C ARG A 132 -0.40 11.36 10.52
N LEU A 133 0.08 10.65 9.49
CA LEU A 133 -0.55 9.43 9.03
C LEU A 133 -0.18 8.29 9.97
N ARG A 134 -1.19 7.59 10.48
CA ARG A 134 -1.05 6.39 11.30
C ARG A 134 -1.90 5.27 10.72
#